data_AF-A0A1U9XQ67-F1
#
_entry.id   AF-A0A1U9XQ67-F1
#
_cell.length_a   1.000
_cell.length_b   1.000
_cell.length_c   1.000
_cell.angle_alpha   90.00
_cell.angle_beta   90.00
_cell.angle_gamma   90.00
#
_symmetry.space_group_name_H-M   'P 1'
#
loop_
_entity.id
_entity.type
_entity.pdbx_description
1 polymer ?
#
loop_
_entity_poly.entity_id
_entity_poly.type
_entity_poly.pdbx_seq_one_letter_code
_entity_poly.pdbx_strand_id
1 'polypeptide(L)' 'DSTRLILNAKAQDTVLHLAAQEGSVEDLELEDVLKVGYKGIKCVESGGPEPGVGCAG' A
#
# COMPACT_ATOMS: atom_id res chain seq x y z
N ASP A 1 9.35 -0.89 6.52
CA ASP A 1 9.42 -1.12 5.07
C ASP A 1 9.96 -2.53 4.79
N SER A 2 9.17 -3.55 5.14
CA SER A 2 9.57 -4.97 5.01
C SER A 2 9.22 -5.54 3.63
N THR A 3 8.30 -4.91 2.89
CA THR A 3 7.89 -5.30 1.54
C THR A 3 8.93 -4.97 0.49
N ARG A 4 9.74 -3.92 0.69
CA ARG A 4 10.81 -3.51 -0.23
C ARG A 4 11.90 -4.57 -0.43
N LEU A 5 12.22 -5.32 0.63
CA LEU A 5 13.14 -6.48 0.55
C LEU A 5 12.50 -7.69 -0.15
N ILE A 6 11.17 -7.83 -0.04
CA ILE A 6 10.42 -8.97 -0.59
C ILE A 6 10.07 -8.74 -2.07
N LEU A 7 9.82 -7.50 -2.48
CA LEU A 7 9.42 -7.12 -3.83
C LEU A 7 10.59 -6.76 -4.74
N ASN A 8 11.81 -6.61 -4.20
CA ASN A 8 13.00 -6.18 -4.93
C ASN A 8 12.75 -4.93 -5.81
N ALA A 9 11.84 -4.06 -5.37
CA ALA A 9 11.33 -2.91 -6.11
C ALA A 9 11.25 -1.68 -5.19
N LYS A 10 11.05 -0.48 -5.76
CA LYS A 10 10.76 0.74 -4.98
C LYS A 10 9.50 0.55 -4.12
N ALA A 11 9.32 1.42 -3.13
CA ALA A 11 8.17 1.41 -2.22
C ALA A 11 6.87 1.19 -3.00
N GLN A 12 6.06 0.24 -2.54
CA GLN A 12 4.75 -0.05 -3.12
C GLN A 12 3.79 1.08 -2.75
N ASP A 13 3.01 1.55 -3.72
CA ASP A 13 1.91 2.49 -3.47
C ASP A 13 0.94 1.90 -2.46
N THR A 14 0.52 2.72 -1.52
CA THR A 14 -0.33 2.26 -0.43
C THR A 14 -1.78 2.16 -0.90
N VAL A 15 -2.57 1.31 -0.26
CA VAL A 15 -4.02 1.20 -0.50
C VAL A 15 -4.68 2.58 -0.39
N LEU A 16 -4.33 3.36 0.63
CA LEU A 16 -4.84 4.73 0.78
C LEU A 16 -4.42 5.67 -0.36
N HIS A 17 -3.19 5.53 -0.88
CA HIS A 17 -2.73 6.34 -2.00
C HIS A 17 -3.48 5.99 -3.29
N LEU A 18 -3.67 4.70 -3.55
CA LEU A 18 -4.45 4.22 -4.69
C LEU A 18 -5.92 4.63 -4.58
N ALA A 19 -6.51 4.53 -3.39
CA ALA A 19 -7.89 4.97 -3.13
C ALA A 19 -8.06 6.47 -3.33
N ALA A 20 -7.04 7.27 -2.98
CA ALA A 20 -7.07 8.71 -3.22
C ALA A 20 -6.95 9.07 -4.72
N GLN A 21 -6.32 8.22 -5.54
CA GLN A 21 -6.24 8.39 -6.99
C GLN A 21 -7.53 7.95 -7.68
N GLU A 22 -8.10 6.82 -7.30
CA GLU A 22 -9.35 6.28 -7.87
C GLU A 22 -10.61 6.97 -7.33
N GLY A 23 -10.52 7.61 -6.17
CA GLY A 23 -11.58 8.42 -5.57
C GLY A 23 -12.26 7.77 -4.36
N SER A 24 -12.29 6.44 -4.27
CA SER A 24 -12.76 5.69 -3.11
C SER A 24 -11.99 4.37 -2.95
N VAL A 25 -11.99 3.83 -1.72
CA VAL A 25 -11.52 2.47 -1.43
C VAL A 25 -12.46 1.40 -2.01
N GLU A 26 -13.72 1.76 -2.26
CA GLU A 26 -14.74 0.86 -2.83
C GLU A 26 -14.53 0.62 -4.32
N ASP A 27 -13.78 1.50 -4.98
CA ASP A 27 -13.43 1.40 -6.40
C ASP A 27 -12.12 0.61 -6.62
N LEU A 28 -11.43 0.18 -5.55
CA LEU A 28 -10.21 -0.62 -5.65
C LEU A 28 -10.52 -2.11 -5.68
N GLU A 29 -9.92 -2.82 -6.64
CA GLU A 29 -9.94 -4.28 -6.65
C GLU A 29 -8.74 -4.85 -5.87
N LEU A 30 -8.90 -6.09 -5.40
CA LEU A 30 -7.85 -6.78 -4.65
C LEU A 30 -6.56 -6.94 -5.48
N GLU A 31 -6.68 -6.95 -6.79
CA GLU A 31 -5.60 -7.05 -7.77
C GLU A 31 -4.78 -5.76 -7.88
N ASP A 32 -5.40 -4.60 -7.60
CA ASP A 32 -4.74 -3.29 -7.68
C ASP A 32 -3.82 -3.03 -6.49
N VAL A 33 -4.12 -3.67 -5.36
CA VAL A 33 -3.40 -3.49 -4.08
C VAL A 33 -2.46 -4.64 -3.75
N LEU A 34 -2.62 -5.80 -4.39
CA LEU A 34 -1.77 -6.97 -4.18
C LEU A 34 -0.54 -6.96 -5.10
N LYS A 35 0.63 -7.05 -4.49
CA LYS A 35 1.87 -7.36 -5.23
C LYS A 35 2.40 -8.72 -4.81
N VAL A 36 2.73 -9.54 -5.80
CA VAL A 36 3.36 -10.85 -5.57
C VAL A 36 4.87 -10.65 -5.59
N GLY A 37 5.49 -10.83 -4.43
CA GLY A 37 6.94 -10.77 -4.24
C GLY A 37 7.62 -12.13 -4.27
N TYR A 38 8.80 -12.18 -3.66
CA TYR A 38 9.67 -13.36 -3.63
C TYR A 38 8.92 -14.63 -3.21
N LYS A 39 9.12 -15.72 -3.97
CA LYS A 39 8.49 -17.04 -3.74
C LYS A 39 6.94 -17.02 -3.70
N GLY A 40 6.30 -16.05 -4.36
CA GLY A 40 4.84 -15.99 -4.41
C GLY A 40 4.22 -15.37 -3.15
N ILE A 41 5.03 -14.73 -2.30
CA ILE A 41 4.54 -14.02 -1.12
C ILE A 41 3.69 -12.84 -1.60
N LYS A 42 2.42 -12.84 -1.21
CA LYS A 42 1.49 -11.75 -1.48
C LYS A 42 1.69 -10.64 -0.46
N CYS A 43 2.01 -9.44 -0.93
CA CYS A 43 2.22 -8.25 -0.13
C CYS A 43 1.15 -7.20 -0.47
N VAL A 44 0.67 -6.51 0.57
CA VAL A 44 -0.17 -5.32 0.45
C VAL A 44 0.41 -4.27 1.39
N GLU A 45 0.45 -3.03 0.95
CA GLU A 45 0.83 -1.89 1.77
C GLU A 45 -0.41 -1.09 2.12
N SER A 46 -0.87 -1.17 3.37
CA SER A 46 -2.11 -0.49 3.76
C SER A 46 -2.00 1.03 3.62
N GLY A 47 -0.80 1.58 3.87
CA GLY A 47 -0.62 3.01 4.11
C GLY A 47 -1.23 3.41 5.44
N GLY A 48 -0.45 4.10 6.27
CA GLY A 48 -1.00 4.85 7.38
C GLY A 48 -1.42 6.24 6.91
N PRO A 49 -2.23 6.97 7.69
CA PRO A 49 -2.33 8.42 7.50
C PRO A 49 -0.91 9.00 7.50
N GLU A 50 -0.65 9.97 6.63
CA GLU A 50 0.64 10.63 6.55
C GLU A 50 1.07 11.08 7.96
N PRO A 51 2.28 10.70 8.44
CA PRO A 51 2.78 11.16 9.72
C PRO A 51 3.06 12.66 9.61
N GLY A 52 2.05 13.47 9.91
CA GLY A 52 2.10 14.91 9.64
C GLY A 52 0.84 15.71 9.94
N VAL A 53 -0.34 15.09 10.16
CA VAL A 53 -1.53 15.82 10.60
C VAL A 53 -2.19 15.13 11.80
N GLY A 54 -1.95 15.69 12.98
CA GLY A 54 -2.47 15.18 14.25
C GLY A 54 -1.39 15.03 15.31
N CYS A 55 -1.01 16.13 15.93
CA CYS A 55 -0.43 16.06 17.27
C CYS A 55 -1.59 15.92 18.25
N ALA A 56 -1.71 14.76 18.91
CA ALA A 56 -2.22 14.52 20.26
C ALA A 56 -2.92 13.14 20.36
N GLY A 57 -2.35 12.22 21.15
CA GLY A 57 -3.02 11.02 21.64
C GLY A 57 -2.15 9.78 21.60
#